data_AF-A0A848GYN8-F1
#
_entry.id   AF-A0A848GYN8-F1
#
_cell.length_a   1.000
_cell.length_b   1.000
_cell.length_c   1.000
_cell.angle_alpha   90.00
_cell.angle_beta   90.00
_cell.angle_gamma   90.00
#
_symmetry.space_group_name_H-M   'P 1'
#
loop_
_entity.id
_entity.type
_entity.pdbx_description
1 polymer ?
#
loop_
_entity_poly.entity_id
_entity_poly.type
_entity_poly.pdbx_seq_one_letter_code
_entity_poly.pdbx_strand_id
1 'polypeptide(L)'
;MPRDPRAWLWDVQEASGSIQSFVNGMDASAYVASELVRAAVERKFEVIGESLSQLSKSEPALAARVPDLPKIVAFRNLLIHGYANVRHDTVWSAIHDSLPLLRQAVEELLIELGSEGKTN
;
A
#
# COMPACT_ATOMS: atom_id res chain seq x y z
N MET A 1 -9.24 6.83 -22.43
CA MET A 1 -7.92 6.14 -22.45
C MET A 1 -7.88 5.19 -21.27
N PRO A 2 -7.40 3.95 -21.44
CA PRO A 2 -7.09 3.10 -20.29
C PRO A 2 -6.04 3.80 -19.39
N ARG A 3 -6.17 3.64 -18.07
CA ARG A 3 -5.22 4.18 -17.10
C ARG A 3 -3.86 3.52 -17.32
N ASP A 4 -2.80 4.31 -17.29
CA ASP A 4 -1.43 3.79 -17.31
C ASP A 4 -1.23 2.87 -16.09
N PRO A 5 -0.79 1.62 -16.27
CA PRO A 5 -0.56 0.70 -15.16
C PRO A 5 0.39 1.23 -14.08
N ARG A 6 1.35 2.07 -14.48
CA ARG A 6 2.28 2.76 -13.56
C ARG A 6 1.56 3.69 -12.59
N ALA A 7 0.38 4.20 -12.96
CA ALA A 7 -0.41 5.06 -12.09
C ALA A 7 -0.91 4.34 -10.83
N TRP A 8 -1.23 3.04 -10.90
CA TRP A 8 -1.55 2.29 -9.69
C TRP A 8 -0.33 2.06 -8.80
N LEU A 9 0.84 1.84 -9.40
CA LEU A 9 2.11 1.71 -8.66
C LEU A 9 2.50 3.03 -7.99
N TRP A 10 2.32 4.18 -8.66
CA TRP A 10 2.52 5.50 -8.05
C TRP A 10 1.58 5.75 -6.88
N ASP A 11 0.29 5.42 -7.00
CA ASP A 11 -0.65 5.57 -5.87
C ASP A 11 -0.17 4.77 -4.65
N VAL A 12 0.33 3.54 -4.86
CA VAL A 12 0.87 2.69 -3.79
C VAL A 12 2.11 3.33 -3.16
N GLN A 13 3.04 3.84 -3.98
CA GLN A 13 4.24 4.51 -3.50
C GLN A 13 3.91 5.74 -2.66
N GLU A 14 3.02 6.61 -3.14
CA GLU A 14 2.60 7.84 -2.45
C GLU A 14 1.83 7.54 -1.16
N ALA A 15 0.92 6.56 -1.19
CA ALA A 15 0.18 6.16 -0.01
C ALA A 15 1.10 5.54 1.06
N SER A 16 2.06 4.71 0.65
CA SER A 16 3.07 4.14 1.56
C SER A 16 3.95 5.22 2.18
N GLY A 17 4.38 6.20 1.39
CA GLY A 17 5.13 7.35 1.89
C GLY A 17 4.32 8.22 2.86
N SER A 18 3.03 8.43 2.59
CA SER A 18 2.13 9.15 3.48
C SER A 18 2.02 8.45 4.85
N ILE A 19 1.80 7.13 4.87
CA ILE A 19 1.71 6.35 6.11
C ILE A 19 2.97 6.52 6.94
N GLN A 20 4.15 6.34 6.34
CA GLN A 20 5.43 6.49 7.03
C GLN A 20 5.61 7.90 7.60
N SER A 21 5.17 8.94 6.87
CA SER A 21 5.21 10.31 7.38
C SER A 21 4.26 10.53 8.55
N PHE A 22 3.07 9.92 8.55
CA PHE A 22 2.07 10.12 9.62
C PHE A 22 2.52 9.52 10.95
N VAL A 23 3.21 8.38 10.90
CA VAL A 23 3.65 7.64 12.09
C VAL A 23 5.08 8.01 12.52
N ASN A 24 5.73 8.94 11.82
CA ASN A 24 7.12 9.28 12.10
C ASN A 24 7.28 9.81 13.53
N GLY A 25 8.17 9.20 14.30
CA GLY A 25 8.40 9.54 15.70
C GLY A 25 7.32 9.07 16.68
N MET A 26 6.32 8.31 16.21
CA MET A 26 5.32 7.67 17.08
C MET A 26 5.79 6.29 17.52
N ASP A 27 5.43 5.92 18.75
CA ASP A 27 5.43 4.51 19.17
C ASP A 27 4.02 3.91 19.04
N ALA A 28 3.90 2.62 19.34
CA ALA A 28 2.62 1.90 19.27
C ALA A 28 1.55 2.53 20.17
N SER A 29 1.92 3.04 21.35
CA SER A 29 0.96 3.62 22.30
C SER A 29 0.42 4.95 21.78
N ALA A 30 1.30 5.81 21.28
CA ALA A 30 0.93 7.07 20.65
C ALA A 30 0.06 6.86 19.41
N TYR A 31 0.36 5.84 18.60
CA TYR A 31 -0.46 5.47 17.44
C TYR A 31 -1.87 5.04 17.86
N VAL A 32 -1.99 4.11 18.83
CA VAL A 32 -3.29 3.63 19.33
C VAL A 32 -4.13 4.76 19.91
N ALA A 33 -3.49 5.68 20.65
CA ALA A 33 -4.16 6.82 21.27
C ALA A 33 -4.67 7.86 20.27
N SER A 34 -4.13 7.89 19.05
CA SER A 34 -4.48 8.90 18.03
C SER A 34 -5.48 8.37 17.01
N GLU A 35 -6.77 8.61 17.25
CA GLU A 35 -7.83 8.27 16.29
C GLU A 35 -7.60 8.87 14.90
N LEU A 36 -7.15 10.14 14.86
CA LEU A 36 -6.86 10.84 13.61
C LEU A 36 -5.79 10.11 12.79
N VAL A 37 -4.68 9.71 13.42
CA VAL A 37 -3.59 8.99 12.74
C VAL A 37 -4.06 7.61 12.31
N ARG A 38 -4.80 6.89 13.17
CA ARG A 38 -5.37 5.58 12.80
C ARG A 38 -6.26 5.68 11.57
N ALA A 39 -7.21 6.61 11.56
CA ALA A 39 -8.11 6.83 10.42
C ALA A 39 -7.33 7.21 9.14
N ALA A 40 -6.30 8.05 9.25
CA ALA A 40 -5.48 8.44 8.11
C ALA A 40 -4.66 7.25 7.55
N VAL A 41 -4.09 6.42 8.42
CA VAL A 41 -3.32 5.23 8.05
C VAL A 41 -4.22 4.18 7.39
N GLU A 42 -5.36 3.87 8.01
CA GLU A 42 -6.35 2.92 7.48
C GLU A 42 -6.80 3.35 6.07
N ARG A 43 -7.13 4.64 5.89
CA ARG A 43 -7.49 5.20 4.58
C ARG A 43 -6.38 5.01 3.53
N LYS A 44 -5.12 5.15 3.90
CA LYS A 44 -3.99 4.95 2.96
C LYS A 44 -3.79 3.47 2.63
N PHE A 45 -3.98 2.56 3.58
CA PHE A 45 -3.97 1.13 3.29
C PHE A 45 -5.13 0.71 2.36
N GLU A 46 -6.30 1.31 2.48
CA GLU A 46 -7.39 1.10 1.51
C GLU A 46 -7.00 1.51 0.09
N VAL A 47 -6.35 2.67 -0.06
CA VAL A 47 -5.84 3.14 -1.36
C VAL A 47 -4.84 2.15 -1.94
N ILE A 48 -3.89 1.69 -1.14
CA ILE A 48 -2.89 0.68 -1.56
C ILE A 48 -3.59 -0.57 -2.08
N GLY A 49 -4.52 -1.14 -1.31
CA GLY A 49 -5.21 -2.36 -1.69
C GLY A 49 -6.13 -2.19 -2.90
N GLU A 50 -6.78 -1.04 -3.05
CA GLU A 50 -7.58 -0.73 -4.24
C GLU A 50 -6.71 -0.64 -5.49
N SER A 51 -5.62 0.13 -5.44
CA SER A 51 -4.72 0.28 -6.59
C SER A 51 -4.13 -1.05 -7.04
N LEU A 52 -3.75 -1.91 -6.10
CA LEU A 52 -3.25 -3.26 -6.40
C LEU A 52 -4.34 -4.21 -6.94
N SER A 53 -5.58 -4.11 -6.46
CA SER A 53 -6.74 -4.85 -6.98
C SER A 53 -7.08 -4.43 -8.42
N GLN A 54 -6.95 -3.14 -8.73
CA GLN A 54 -7.17 -2.65 -10.09
C GLN A 54 -6.02 -3.05 -11.03
N LEU A 55 -4.77 -2.96 -10.55
CA LEU A 55 -3.61 -3.45 -11.28
C LEU A 55 -3.74 -4.94 -11.61
N SER A 56 -4.19 -5.78 -10.66
CA SER A 56 -4.36 -7.22 -10.92
C SER A 56 -5.41 -7.56 -11.97
N LYS A 57 -6.40 -6.67 -12.17
CA LYS A 57 -7.44 -6.83 -13.20
C LYS A 57 -6.96 -6.34 -14.56
N SER A 58 -6.20 -5.24 -14.58
CA SER A 58 -5.75 -4.60 -15.82
C SER A 58 -4.48 -5.21 -16.38
N GLU A 59 -3.47 -5.45 -15.54
CA GLU A 59 -2.15 -5.97 -15.92
C GLU A 59 -1.74 -7.12 -14.99
N PRO A 60 -2.34 -8.32 -15.14
CA PRO A 60 -2.09 -9.44 -14.24
C PRO A 60 -0.61 -9.85 -14.17
N ALA A 61 0.13 -9.75 -15.29
CA ALA A 61 1.54 -10.08 -15.35
C ALA A 61 2.41 -9.13 -14.51
N LEU A 62 2.10 -7.83 -14.53
CA LEU A 62 2.78 -6.84 -13.70
C LEU A 62 2.39 -7.00 -12.22
N ALA A 63 1.11 -7.21 -11.94
CA ALA A 63 0.62 -7.43 -10.58
C ALA A 63 1.24 -8.65 -9.90
N ALA A 64 1.48 -9.74 -10.66
CA ALA A 64 2.12 -10.96 -10.16
C ALA A 64 3.55 -10.75 -9.62
N ARG A 65 4.18 -9.62 -9.97
CA ARG A 65 5.51 -9.24 -9.48
C ARG A 65 5.46 -8.54 -8.11
N VAL A 66 4.28 -8.12 -7.65
CA VAL A 66 4.10 -7.49 -6.34
C VAL A 66 4.05 -8.59 -5.26
N PRO A 67 4.93 -8.54 -4.25
CA PRO A 67 4.95 -9.55 -3.19
C PRO A 67 3.67 -9.51 -2.36
N ASP A 68 3.21 -10.68 -1.91
CA ASP A 68 2.07 -10.82 -1.00
C ASP A 68 0.76 -10.15 -1.48
N LEU A 69 0.60 -9.92 -2.79
CA LEU A 69 -0.56 -9.27 -3.39
C LEU A 69 -1.92 -9.79 -2.84
N PRO A 70 -2.17 -11.11 -2.72
CA PRO A 70 -3.43 -11.60 -2.17
C PRO A 70 -3.66 -11.18 -0.71
N LYS A 71 -2.60 -11.14 0.11
CA LYS A 71 -2.68 -10.70 1.51
C LYS A 71 -2.99 -9.22 1.61
N ILE A 72 -2.40 -8.39 0.74
CA ILE A 72 -2.64 -6.94 0.73
C ILE A 72 -4.09 -6.63 0.37
N VAL A 73 -4.64 -7.32 -0.65
CA VAL A 73 -6.05 -7.18 -1.03
C VAL A 73 -6.97 -7.69 0.09
N ALA A 74 -6.62 -8.78 0.76
CA ALA A 74 -7.37 -9.27 1.91
C ALA A 74 -7.33 -8.28 3.10
N PHE A 75 -6.19 -7.63 3.35
CA PHE A 75 -6.04 -6.63 4.39
C PHE A 75 -6.93 -5.40 4.13
N ARG A 76 -7.00 -4.91 2.89
CA ARG A 76 -7.98 -3.87 2.49
C ARG A 76 -9.42 -4.31 2.80
N ASN A 77 -9.79 -5.55 2.45
CA ASN A 77 -11.14 -6.06 2.71
C ASN A 77 -11.44 -6.13 4.22
N LEU A 78 -10.43 -6.46 5.04
CA LEU A 78 -10.55 -6.43 6.50
C LEU A 78 -10.79 -5.00 7.01
N LEU A 79 -10.09 -4.00 6.48
CA LEU A 79 -10.26 -2.60 6.91
C LEU A 79 -11.67 -2.07 6.57
N ILE A 80 -12.19 -2.36 5.38
CA ILE A 80 -13.51 -1.83 4.95
C ILE A 80 -14.71 -2.59 5.53
N HIS A 81 -14.59 -3.90 5.78
CA HIS A 81 -15.72 -4.75 6.23
C HIS A 81 -15.61 -5.16 7.70
N GLY A 82 -14.40 -5.19 8.24
CA GLY A 82 -14.09 -5.65 9.58
C GLY A 82 -13.70 -4.54 10.55
N TYR A 83 -14.00 -3.25 10.25
CA TYR A 83 -13.58 -2.09 11.04
C TYR A 83 -13.89 -2.21 12.55
N ALA A 84 -15.01 -2.85 12.92
CA ALA A 84 -15.37 -3.09 14.32
C ALA A 84 -14.39 -4.02 15.07
N ASN A 85 -13.60 -4.81 14.34
CA ASN A 85 -12.65 -5.80 14.86
C ASN A 85 -11.20 -5.52 14.42
N VAL A 86 -10.91 -4.34 13.85
CA VAL A 86 -9.54 -4.00 13.43
C VAL A 86 -8.67 -3.90 14.66
N ARG A 87 -7.73 -4.85 14.79
CA ARG A 87 -6.71 -4.80 15.83
C ARG A 87 -5.63 -3.80 15.41
N HIS A 88 -5.52 -2.70 16.14
CA HIS A 88 -4.52 -1.67 15.85
C HIS A 88 -3.08 -2.20 15.91
N ASP A 89 -2.80 -3.22 16.73
CA ASP A 89 -1.52 -3.94 16.73
C ASP A 89 -1.19 -4.51 15.35
N THR A 90 -2.18 -5.11 14.67
CA THR A 90 -1.99 -5.69 13.34
C THR A 90 -1.68 -4.62 12.30
N VAL A 91 -2.36 -3.47 12.38
CA VAL A 91 -2.09 -2.34 11.49
C VAL A 91 -0.69 -1.78 11.77
N TRP A 92 -0.33 -1.63 13.05
CA TRP A 92 0.99 -1.18 13.46
C TRP A 92 2.11 -2.12 12.97
N SER A 93 1.97 -3.44 13.13
CA SER A 93 2.90 -4.41 12.55
C SER A 93 2.98 -4.29 11.03
N ALA A 94 1.84 -4.12 10.33
CA ALA A 94 1.86 -3.95 8.88
C ALA A 94 2.64 -2.70 8.44
N ILE A 95 2.57 -1.60 9.18
CA ILE A 95 3.32 -0.35 8.91
C ILE A 95 4.83 -0.57 8.97
N HIS A 96 5.31 -1.37 9.92
CA HIS A 96 6.75 -1.56 10.15
C HIS A 96 7.35 -2.76 9.42
N ASP A 97 6.57 -3.82 9.24
CA ASP A 97 7.09 -5.09 8.73
C ASP A 97 6.79 -5.27 7.23
N SER A 98 5.55 -4.99 6.81
CA SER A 98 5.09 -5.32 5.45
C SER A 98 5.15 -4.13 4.49
N LEU A 99 4.77 -2.94 4.95
CA LEU A 99 4.69 -1.75 4.12
C LEU A 99 6.05 -1.33 3.52
N PRO A 100 7.20 -1.40 4.24
CA PRO A 100 8.49 -1.05 3.65
C PRO A 100 8.89 -2.00 2.51
N LEU A 101 8.62 -3.30 2.66
CA LEU A 101 8.90 -4.31 1.64
C LEU A 101 8.06 -4.09 0.38
N LEU A 102 6.76 -3.79 0.56
CA LEU A 102 5.88 -3.42 -0.55
C LEU A 102 6.37 -2.16 -1.27
N ARG A 103 6.71 -1.12 -0.51
CA ARG A 103 7.19 0.15 -1.07
C ARG A 103 8.45 -0.07 -1.91
N GLN A 104 9.40 -0.85 -1.42
CA GLN A 104 10.62 -1.18 -2.15
C GLN A 104 10.32 -1.91 -3.46
N ALA A 105 9.49 -2.96 -3.42
CA ALA A 105 9.14 -3.72 -4.63
C ALA A 105 8.45 -2.84 -5.69
N VAL A 106 7.56 -1.94 -5.26
CA VAL A 106 6.87 -1.00 -6.15
C VAL A 106 7.84 0.01 -6.76
N GLU A 107 8.80 0.51 -5.97
CA GLU A 107 9.83 1.44 -6.45
C GLU A 107 10.73 0.78 -7.50
N GLU A 108 11.16 -0.47 -7.27
CA GLU A 108 11.93 -1.26 -8.25
C GLU A 108 11.15 -1.44 -9.56
N LEU A 109 9.86 -1.81 -9.49
CA LEU A 109 9.00 -1.93 -10.67
C LEU A 109 8.85 -0.63 -11.45
N LEU A 110 8.69 0.50 -10.75
CA LEU A 110 8.58 1.82 -11.37
C LEU A 110 9.89 2.24 -12.07
N ILE A 111 11.04 1.96 -11.47
CA ILE A 111 12.35 2.22 -12.06
C ILE A 111 12.52 1.42 -13.35
N GLU A 112 12.21 0.13 -13.32
CA GLU A 112 12.30 -0.75 -14.49
C GLU A 112 11.42 -0.25 -15.65
N LEU A 113 10.13 0.00 -15.37
CA LEU A 113 9.17 0.49 -16.36
C LEU A 113 9.50 1.91 -16.87
N GLY A 114 10.26 2.70 -16.12
CA GLY A 114 10.81 3.98 -16.55
C GLY A 114 12.08 3.85 -17.40
N SER A 115 12.86 2.77 -17.19
CA SER A 115 14.10 2.49 -17.92
C SER A 115 13.86 1.84 -19.29
N GLU A 116 12.81 1.02 -19.43
CA GLU A 116 12.42 0.40 -20.71
C GLU A 116 11.98 1.43 -21.76
N GLY A 117 11.61 2.65 -21.35
CA GLY A 117 11.30 3.77 -22.26
C GLY A 117 12.52 4.49 -22.86
N LYS A 118 13.76 4.07 -22.53
CA LYS A 118 15.01 4.68 -23.04
C LYS A 118 15.79 3.83 -24.04
N THR A 119 15.30 2.65 -24.39
CA THR A 119 15.89 1.83 -25.45
C THR A 119 15.22 2.15 -26.78
N ASN A 120 15.78 3.14 -27.48
CA ASN A 120 15.60 3.39 -28.90
C ASN A 120 16.94 3.11 -29.59
#